data_AF-A0A822BP47-F1
#
_entry.id   AF-A0A822BP47-F1
#
_cell.length_a   1.000
_cell.length_b   1.000
_cell.length_c   1.000
_cell.angle_alpha   90.00
_cell.angle_beta   90.00
_cell.angle_gamma   90.00
#
_symmetry.space_group_name_H-M   'P 1'
#
loop_
_entity.id
_entity.type
_entity.pdbx_description
1 polymer ?
#
loop_
_entity_poly.entity_id
_entity_poly.type
_entity_poly.pdbx_seq_one_letter_code
_entity_poly.pdbx_strand_id
1 'polypeptide(L)'
;MSSTVRKEFSKHDFQKLILSNDSSISLSKPANARSDLWSNFSQLYYSGVAQNYIVCNDCRNVLKWTSKTGTKVMKNHSCTKKLIPKPSTTPSRQRTISSYMPPAQENYSTIKDHIVESCVEFCARDNKPFETIASEGLMNLAKQLMNASALIDTGFSLNELLPHPTTISCNVQRIYNKLKDQLVTLCEKVDNFAITCDFWTEGFTGLHYGGVSLHFVDVNYKLRMFILACKLYDLPNQKAFNIREFVNKIVEDFGL
;
A
#
# COMPACT_ATOMS: atom_id res chain seq x y z
N MET A 1 20.76 33.74 -34.71
CA MET A 1 19.73 34.00 -33.69
C MET A 1 19.39 32.68 -33.03
N SER A 2 20.00 32.38 -31.88
CA SER A 2 19.79 31.11 -31.17
C SER A 2 18.77 31.32 -30.07
N SER A 3 17.56 30.81 -30.28
CA SER A 3 16.46 30.80 -29.33
C SER A 3 16.75 29.78 -28.22
N THR A 4 17.29 30.24 -27.10
CA THR A 4 17.48 29.42 -25.90
C THR A 4 16.11 29.07 -25.33
N VAL A 5 15.66 27.84 -25.57
CA VAL A 5 14.46 27.26 -24.93
C VAL A 5 14.68 27.30 -23.42
N ARG A 6 13.90 28.14 -22.71
CA ARG A 6 13.90 28.17 -21.24
C ARG A 6 13.29 26.86 -20.75
N LYS A 7 14.13 25.97 -20.23
CA LYS A 7 13.66 24.75 -19.55
C LYS A 7 12.89 25.17 -18.31
N GLU A 8 11.58 24.93 -18.30
CA GLU A 8 10.77 25.07 -17.09
C GLU A 8 11.02 23.88 -16.17
N PHE A 9 11.48 24.17 -14.95
CA PHE A 9 11.74 23.14 -13.95
C PHE A 9 10.49 22.85 -13.12
N SER A 10 10.16 21.58 -12.97
CA SER A 10 9.08 21.13 -12.08
C SER A 10 9.54 21.11 -10.61
N LYS A 11 8.58 20.99 -9.68
CA LYS A 11 8.86 20.78 -8.25
C LYS A 11 9.82 19.61 -8.02
N HIS A 12 9.62 18.51 -8.76
CA HIS A 12 10.42 17.29 -8.63
C HIS A 12 11.87 17.50 -9.09
N ASP A 13 12.06 18.28 -10.16
CA ASP A 13 13.40 18.58 -10.66
C ASP A 13 14.20 19.41 -9.66
N PHE A 14 13.58 20.41 -9.04
CA PHE A 14 14.22 21.18 -7.96
C PHE A 14 14.51 20.32 -6.73
N GLN A 15 13.64 19.38 -6.40
CA GLN A 15 13.86 18.48 -5.27
C GLN A 15 15.06 17.56 -5.51
N LYS A 16 15.25 17.08 -6.75
CA LYS A 16 16.45 16.34 -7.13
C LYS A 16 17.72 17.19 -7.05
N LEU A 17 17.70 18.41 -7.58
CA LEU A 17 18.86 19.31 -7.56
C LEU A 17 19.29 19.72 -6.14
N ILE A 18 18.33 19.87 -5.23
CA ILE A 18 18.61 20.13 -3.80
C ILE A 18 19.25 18.91 -3.14
N LEU A 19 18.76 17.70 -3.41
CA LEU A 19 19.31 16.46 -2.85
C LEU A 19 20.72 16.17 -3.36
N SER A 20 21.01 16.51 -4.62
CA SER A 20 22.35 16.38 -5.21
C SER A 20 23.30 17.53 -4.85
N ASN A 21 22.87 18.48 -4.02
CA ASN A 21 23.64 19.66 -3.63
C ASN A 21 24.24 20.44 -4.82
N ASP A 22 23.42 20.65 -5.86
CA ASP A 22 23.85 21.28 -7.10
C ASP A 22 24.21 22.77 -6.90
N SER A 23 25.37 23.18 -7.43
CA SER A 23 25.89 24.56 -7.33
C SER A 23 25.00 25.63 -7.98
N SER A 24 24.09 25.25 -8.87
CA SER A 24 23.13 26.15 -9.51
C SER A 24 21.96 26.55 -8.59
N ILE A 25 21.77 25.86 -7.46
CA ILE A 25 20.72 26.16 -6.49
C ILE A 25 21.30 26.96 -5.32
N SER A 26 20.64 28.07 -4.99
CA SER A 26 20.88 28.79 -3.75
C SER A 26 19.59 28.99 -2.96
N LEU A 27 19.71 28.90 -1.63
CA LEU A 27 18.61 29.02 -0.68
C LEU A 27 18.91 30.20 0.24
N SER A 28 18.05 31.22 0.21
CA SER A 28 18.22 32.39 1.07
C SER A 28 16.87 32.99 1.45
N LYS A 29 16.84 33.81 2.50
CA LYS A 29 15.63 34.56 2.87
C LYS A 29 15.43 35.70 1.86
N PRO A 30 14.22 35.94 1.33
CA PRO A 30 14.01 37.06 0.43
C PRO A 30 14.17 38.38 1.19
N ALA A 31 14.81 39.37 0.56
CA ALA A 31 15.16 40.65 1.19
C ALA A 31 13.96 41.38 1.84
N ASN A 32 12.75 41.19 1.29
CA ASN A 32 11.51 41.84 1.75
C ASN A 32 10.63 40.94 2.63
N ALA A 33 11.19 39.92 3.27
CA ALA A 33 10.45 38.98 4.11
C ALA A 33 9.95 39.63 5.41
N ARG A 34 8.64 39.91 5.50
CA ARG A 34 7.97 40.54 6.64
C ARG A 34 7.50 39.59 7.76
N SER A 35 7.51 38.27 7.53
CA SER A 35 6.93 37.29 8.47
C SER A 35 8.01 36.45 9.17
N ASP A 36 7.82 36.19 10.46
CA ASP A 36 8.70 35.33 11.28
C ASP A 36 8.74 33.89 10.80
N LEU A 37 7.77 33.46 9.98
CA LEU A 37 7.74 32.13 9.38
C LEU A 37 8.96 31.85 8.51
N TRP A 38 9.58 32.88 7.91
CA TRP A 38 10.81 32.75 7.13
C TRP A 38 12.04 32.28 7.93
N SER A 39 11.94 32.17 9.25
CA SER A 39 12.96 31.46 10.06
C SER A 39 13.06 29.98 9.70
N ASN A 40 11.97 29.35 9.26
CA ASN A 40 11.89 27.92 8.97
C ASN A 40 11.86 27.59 7.47
N PHE A 41 11.89 28.60 6.60
CA PHE A 41 11.81 28.44 5.15
C PHE A 41 12.80 29.34 4.43
N SER A 42 13.32 28.88 3.30
CA SER A 42 14.17 29.66 2.40
C SER A 42 13.56 29.76 1.02
N GLN A 43 13.75 30.89 0.35
CA GLN A 43 13.38 31.10 -1.04
C GLN A 43 14.36 30.35 -1.94
N LEU A 44 13.83 29.66 -2.97
CA LEU A 44 14.65 28.95 -3.95
C LEU A 44 15.08 29.89 -5.07
N TYR A 45 16.38 29.89 -5.35
CA TYR A 45 16.99 30.57 -6.50
C TYR A 45 17.70 29.53 -7.37
N TYR A 46 17.49 29.63 -8.69
CA TYR A 46 18.19 28.82 -9.68
C TYR A 46 19.02 29.75 -10.56
N SER A 47 20.34 29.55 -10.57
CA SER A 47 21.32 30.41 -11.23
C SER A 47 21.12 31.89 -10.90
N GLY A 48 20.82 32.20 -9.63
CA GLY A 48 20.58 33.56 -9.13
C GLY A 48 19.17 34.12 -9.37
N VAL A 49 18.28 33.41 -10.08
CA VAL A 49 16.92 33.85 -10.36
C VAL A 49 15.93 33.21 -9.38
N ALA A 50 15.14 34.05 -8.70
CA ALA A 50 14.10 33.60 -7.77
C ALA A 50 13.03 32.76 -8.48
N GLN A 51 12.75 31.58 -7.94
CA GLN A 51 11.75 30.65 -8.47
C GLN A 51 10.43 30.74 -7.69
N ASN A 52 9.33 30.23 -8.26
CA ASN A 52 8.04 30.18 -7.56
C ASN A 52 7.96 29.03 -6.54
N TYR A 53 9.04 28.81 -5.81
CA TYR A 53 9.21 27.73 -4.83
C TYR A 53 9.97 28.21 -3.59
N ILE A 54 9.57 27.71 -2.44
CA ILE A 54 10.28 27.82 -1.17
C ILE A 54 10.64 26.43 -0.66
N VAL A 55 11.63 26.36 0.21
CA VAL A 55 12.14 25.11 0.78
C VAL A 55 12.06 25.20 2.30
N CYS A 56 11.53 24.16 2.96
CA CYS A 56 11.60 24.07 4.41
C CYS A 56 13.05 23.79 4.84
N ASN A 57 13.58 24.57 5.79
CA ASN A 57 14.95 24.42 6.27
C ASN A 57 15.16 23.09 7.02
N ASP A 58 14.09 22.56 7.64
CA ASP A 58 14.13 21.34 8.44
C ASP A 58 13.98 20.08 7.56
N CYS A 59 12.83 19.92 6.90
CA CYS A 59 12.49 18.71 6.14
C CYS A 59 12.93 18.76 4.67
N ARG A 60 13.46 19.90 4.18
CA ARG A 60 13.90 20.11 2.79
C ARG A 60 12.82 19.91 1.72
N ASN A 61 11.55 19.84 2.10
CA ASN A 61 10.44 19.78 1.15
C ASN A 61 10.31 21.09 0.36
N VAL A 62 10.14 20.94 -0.96
CA VAL A 62 9.91 22.03 -1.91
C VAL A 62 8.40 22.33 -1.99
N LEU A 63 8.02 23.58 -1.77
CA LEU A 63 6.63 24.04 -1.75
C LEU A 63 6.45 25.15 -2.77
N LYS A 64 5.38 25.08 -3.57
CA LYS A 64 5.05 26.12 -4.55
C LYS A 64 4.60 27.38 -3.81
N TRP A 65 5.24 28.50 -4.09
CA TRP A 65 4.99 29.76 -3.40
C TRP A 65 5.20 30.94 -4.33
N THR A 66 4.28 31.90 -4.26
CA THR A 66 4.40 33.22 -4.90
C THR A 66 4.02 34.30 -3.90
N SER A 67 4.43 35.54 -4.15
CA SER A 67 4.03 36.69 -3.32
C SER A 67 2.50 36.82 -3.17
N LYS A 68 1.72 36.39 -4.18
CA LYS A 68 0.25 36.37 -4.15
C LYS A 68 -0.33 35.27 -3.24
N THR A 69 0.38 34.15 -3.06
CA THR A 69 -0.10 33.04 -2.20
C THR A 69 0.13 33.33 -0.70
N GLY A 70 0.98 34.33 -0.38
CA GLY A 70 1.26 34.76 1.00
C GLY A 70 1.87 33.64 1.85
N THR A 71 1.64 33.68 3.16
CA THR A 71 2.22 32.69 4.11
C THR A 71 1.35 31.43 4.29
N LYS A 72 0.27 31.25 3.51
CA LYS A 72 -0.68 30.13 3.68
C LYS A 72 0.00 28.77 3.53
N VAL A 73 0.88 28.65 2.53
CA VAL A 73 1.62 27.41 2.24
C VAL A 73 2.62 27.08 3.36
N MET A 74 3.20 28.09 4.01
CA MET A 74 4.11 27.91 5.15
C MET A 74 3.36 27.48 6.42
N LYS A 75 2.17 28.05 6.66
CA LYS A 75 1.32 27.71 7.81
C LYS A 75 0.75 26.30 7.72
N ASN A 76 0.33 25.88 6.53
CA ASN A 76 -0.27 24.57 6.29
C ASN A 76 0.78 23.46 6.09
N HIS A 77 2.07 23.80 6.17
CA HIS A 77 3.13 22.81 6.06
C HIS A 77 3.33 22.07 7.39
N SER A 78 2.87 20.83 7.44
CA SER A 78 3.16 19.91 8.55
C SER A 78 4.57 19.32 8.38
N CYS A 79 5.54 19.89 9.11
CA CYS A 79 6.91 19.40 9.10
C CYS A 79 7.07 18.24 10.09
N THR A 80 7.28 17.03 9.61
CA THR A 80 7.48 15.82 10.42
C THR A 80 8.73 15.87 11.30
N LYS A 81 9.74 16.70 10.97
CA LYS A 81 10.91 16.92 11.83
C LYS A 81 10.66 17.83 13.03
N LYS A 82 9.53 18.55 13.11
CA LYS A 82 9.18 19.35 14.30
C LYS A 82 8.73 18.51 15.50
N LEU A 83 8.59 17.19 15.34
CA LEU A 83 8.34 16.25 16.44
C LEU A 83 9.62 15.83 17.18
N ILE A 84 10.79 16.39 16.81
CA ILE A 84 12.06 16.19 17.52
C ILE A 84 12.52 17.55 18.07
N PRO A 85 12.77 17.71 19.39
CA PRO A 85 13.23 18.97 19.96
C PRO A 85 14.53 19.44 19.29
N LYS A 86 14.66 20.75 19.04
CA LYS A 86 15.82 21.38 18.38
C LYS A 86 17.16 20.99 19.05
N PRO A 87 18.24 20.81 18.26
CA PRO A 87 19.56 20.54 18.81
C PRO A 87 20.11 21.77 19.53
N SER A 88 20.38 21.64 20.82
CA SER A 88 21.26 22.54 21.57
C SER A 88 22.70 22.32 21.15
N THR A 89 23.49 23.40 21.11
CA THR A 89 24.89 23.50 20.71
C THR A 89 25.88 22.79 21.64
N THR A 90 25.69 21.48 21.86
CA THR A 90 26.60 20.65 22.68
C THR A 90 27.18 19.50 21.85
N PRO A 91 28.47 19.16 22.06
CA PRO A 91 29.19 18.22 21.22
C PRO A 91 28.55 16.83 21.30
N SER A 92 28.56 16.15 20.15
CA SER A 92 28.07 14.79 19.88
C SER A 92 27.92 13.93 21.14
N ARG A 93 26.69 13.84 21.66
CA ARG A 93 26.35 12.85 22.70
C ARG A 93 26.47 11.48 22.06
N GLN A 94 27.45 10.71 22.53
CA GLN A 94 27.52 9.27 22.34
C GLN A 94 26.12 8.67 22.53
N ARG A 95 25.66 7.89 21.54
CA ARG A 95 24.37 7.20 21.62
C ARG A 95 24.34 6.41 22.92
N THR A 96 23.39 6.71 23.79
CA THR A 96 23.21 5.99 25.06
C THR A 96 22.80 4.54 24.77
N ILE A 97 23.17 3.61 25.65
CA ILE A 97 22.81 2.18 25.55
C ILE A 97 21.29 1.99 25.34
N SER A 98 20.47 2.90 25.89
CA SER A 98 19.01 2.92 25.69
C SER A 98 18.56 2.99 24.23
N SER A 99 19.39 3.51 23.31
CA SER A 99 19.08 3.53 21.87
C SER A 99 19.16 2.16 21.19
N TYR A 100 19.79 1.19 21.85
CA TYR A 100 19.83 -0.22 21.43
C TYR A 100 18.87 -1.10 22.22
N MET A 101 18.21 -0.54 23.24
CA MET A 101 17.20 -1.29 23.98
C MET A 101 15.89 -1.26 23.18
N PRO A 102 15.21 -2.41 23.01
CA PRO A 102 13.87 -2.43 22.44
C PRO A 102 12.95 -1.51 23.25
N PRO A 103 11.89 -0.94 22.63
CA PRO A 103 10.98 -0.03 23.31
C PRO A 103 10.49 -0.67 24.61
N ALA A 104 10.54 0.11 25.70
CA ALA A 104 10.09 -0.33 27.02
C ALA A 104 8.67 -0.91 26.93
N GLN A 105 8.39 -1.95 27.73
CA GLN A 105 7.14 -2.70 27.71
C GLN A 105 5.88 -1.81 27.85
N GLU A 106 6.01 -0.66 28.52
CA GLU A 106 4.96 0.36 28.68
C GLU A 106 4.55 1.03 27.35
N ASN A 107 5.47 1.18 26.39
CA ASN A 107 5.12 1.69 25.05
C ASN A 107 4.34 0.66 24.23
N TYR A 108 4.58 -0.63 24.48
CA TYR A 108 3.92 -1.70 23.74
C TYR A 108 2.45 -1.84 24.12
N SER A 109 2.09 -1.65 25.40
CA SER A 109 0.69 -1.67 25.83
C SER A 109 -0.12 -0.55 25.16
N THR A 110 0.37 0.69 25.21
CA THR A 110 -0.36 1.83 24.61
C THR A 110 -0.47 1.70 23.09
N ILE A 111 0.57 1.21 22.41
CA ILE A 111 0.50 0.92 20.96
C ILE A 111 -0.55 -0.15 20.69
N LYS A 112 -0.56 -1.22 21.49
CA LYS A 112 -1.52 -2.31 21.33
C LYS A 112 -2.96 -1.84 21.54
N ASP A 113 -3.20 -0.97 22.51
CA ASP A 113 -4.51 -0.38 22.77
C ASP A 113 -5.01 0.43 21.57
N HIS A 114 -4.15 1.27 20.98
CA HIS A 114 -4.50 2.02 19.77
C HIS A 114 -4.79 1.11 18.55
N ILE A 115 -4.06 -0.01 18.42
CA ILE A 115 -4.35 -1.00 17.37
C ILE A 115 -5.71 -1.65 17.62
N VAL A 116 -6.03 -2.00 18.87
CA VAL A 116 -7.35 -2.56 19.23
C VAL A 116 -8.46 -1.57 18.87
N GLU A 117 -8.34 -0.30 19.26
CA GLU A 117 -9.32 0.74 18.92
C GLU A 117 -9.48 0.88 17.40
N SER A 118 -8.37 0.88 16.65
CA SER A 118 -8.39 0.98 15.18
C SER A 118 -9.06 -0.23 14.53
N CYS A 119 -8.85 -1.45 15.05
CA CYS A 119 -9.51 -2.66 14.57
C CYS A 119 -11.02 -2.63 14.83
N VAL A 120 -11.44 -2.15 16.01
CA VAL A 120 -12.86 -1.97 16.35
C VAL A 120 -13.51 -0.94 15.41
N GLU A 121 -12.85 0.20 15.19
CA GLU A 121 -13.32 1.25 14.29
C GLU A 121 -13.44 0.74 12.84
N PHE A 122 -12.45 -0.01 12.34
CA PHE A 122 -12.49 -0.64 11.02
C PHE A 122 -13.70 -1.57 10.88
N CYS A 123 -13.90 -2.49 11.84
CA CYS A 123 -15.04 -3.41 11.79
C CYS A 123 -16.39 -2.68 11.83
N ALA A 124 -16.51 -1.67 12.70
CA ALA A 124 -17.75 -0.93 12.87
C ALA A 124 -18.08 -0.03 11.67
N ARG A 125 -17.08 0.67 11.10
CA ARG A 125 -17.29 1.58 9.98
C ARG A 125 -17.52 0.87 8.65
N ASP A 126 -16.79 -0.21 8.41
CA ASP A 126 -16.82 -0.92 7.13
C ASP A 126 -17.76 -2.13 7.15
N ASN A 127 -18.52 -2.29 8.24
CA ASN A 127 -19.42 -3.41 8.50
C ASN A 127 -18.74 -4.77 8.25
N LYS A 128 -17.55 -4.95 8.82
CA LYS A 128 -16.74 -6.17 8.68
C LYS A 128 -16.92 -7.08 9.89
N PRO A 129 -17.03 -8.41 9.70
CA PRO A 129 -16.96 -9.36 10.80
C PRO A 129 -15.66 -9.20 11.59
N PHE A 130 -15.69 -9.38 12.91
CA PHE A 130 -14.49 -9.29 13.76
C PHE A 130 -13.40 -10.28 13.33
N GLU A 131 -13.80 -11.45 12.83
CA GLU A 131 -12.88 -12.48 12.29
C GLU A 131 -12.01 -11.96 11.13
N THR A 132 -12.43 -10.89 10.45
CA THR A 132 -11.63 -10.26 9.39
C THR A 132 -10.24 -9.85 9.89
N ILE A 133 -10.13 -9.42 11.16
CA ILE A 133 -8.86 -9.01 11.78
C ILE A 133 -7.87 -10.17 11.90
N ALA A 134 -8.36 -11.40 12.09
CA ALA A 134 -7.55 -12.61 12.18
C ALA A 134 -7.24 -13.24 10.81
N SER A 135 -7.82 -12.73 9.72
CA SER A 135 -7.69 -13.34 8.40
C SER A 135 -6.25 -13.28 7.87
N GLU A 136 -5.79 -14.40 7.27
CA GLU A 136 -4.46 -14.48 6.68
C GLU A 136 -4.24 -13.45 5.57
N GLY A 137 -5.29 -13.15 4.80
CA GLY A 137 -5.26 -12.14 3.74
C GLY A 137 -4.99 -10.74 4.26
N LEU A 138 -5.68 -10.31 5.33
CA LEU A 138 -5.43 -9.01 5.96
C LEU A 138 -4.04 -8.96 6.61
N MET A 139 -3.63 -10.03 7.28
CA MET A 139 -2.30 -10.13 7.90
C MET A 139 -1.18 -10.02 6.85
N ASN A 140 -1.35 -10.66 5.69
CA ASN A 140 -0.39 -10.53 4.59
C ASN A 140 -0.37 -9.09 4.05
N LEU A 141 -1.54 -8.46 3.84
CA LEU A 141 -1.61 -7.06 3.41
C LEU A 141 -0.91 -6.12 4.39
N ALA A 142 -1.19 -6.24 5.69
CA ALA A 142 -0.56 -5.44 6.74
C ALA A 142 0.97 -5.57 6.72
N LYS A 143 1.49 -6.80 6.56
CA LYS A 143 2.94 -7.03 6.39
C LYS A 143 3.51 -6.31 5.17
N GLN A 144 2.82 -6.35 4.03
CA GLN A 144 3.28 -5.65 2.83
C GLN A 144 3.28 -4.12 3.03
N LEU A 145 2.29 -3.57 3.73
CA LEU A 145 2.23 -2.14 4.07
C LEU A 145 3.36 -1.73 5.03
N MET A 146 3.68 -2.55 6.03
CA MET A 146 4.82 -2.31 6.93
C MET A 146 6.17 -2.41 6.20
N ASN A 147 6.31 -3.35 5.27
CA ASN A 147 7.52 -3.44 4.46
C ASN A 147 7.66 -2.23 3.54
N ALA A 148 6.57 -1.78 2.92
CA ALA A 148 6.56 -0.57 2.11
C ALA A 148 6.91 0.66 2.96
N SER A 149 6.38 0.76 4.19
CA SER A 149 6.70 1.87 5.08
C SER A 149 8.17 1.90 5.50
N ALA A 150 8.78 0.74 5.71
CA ALA A 150 10.20 0.64 6.05
C ALA A 150 11.12 1.05 4.88
N LEU A 151 10.68 0.89 3.64
CA LEU A 151 11.46 1.24 2.44
C LEU A 151 11.33 2.71 2.04
N ILE A 152 10.22 3.36 2.42
CA ILE A 152 9.94 4.75 2.05
C ILE A 152 10.25 5.66 3.25
N ASP A 153 11.48 6.16 3.31
CA ASP A 153 12.00 7.04 4.39
C ASP A 153 11.22 8.35 4.59
N THR A 154 10.40 8.74 3.61
CA THR A 154 9.51 9.89 3.69
C THR A 154 8.08 9.39 3.82
N GLY A 155 7.40 9.72 4.93
CA GLY A 155 6.01 9.31 5.17
C GLY A 155 5.16 9.34 3.89
N PHE A 156 4.54 8.21 3.57
CA PHE A 156 3.75 8.00 2.34
C PHE A 156 2.26 8.18 2.64
N SER A 157 1.51 8.59 1.63
CA SER A 157 0.05 8.63 1.70
C SER A 157 -0.50 7.24 1.43
N LEU A 158 -1.27 6.67 2.37
CA LEU A 158 -1.98 5.41 2.15
C LEU A 158 -2.92 5.48 0.94
N ASN A 159 -3.48 6.65 0.65
CA ASN A 159 -4.34 6.86 -0.51
C ASN A 159 -3.59 6.77 -1.85
N GLU A 160 -2.28 7.01 -1.85
CA GLU A 160 -1.43 6.86 -3.04
C GLU A 160 -0.89 5.43 -3.16
N LEU A 161 -0.68 4.75 -2.03
CA LEU A 161 -0.17 3.38 -2.01
C LEU A 161 -1.24 2.34 -2.31
N LEU A 162 -2.44 2.49 -1.74
CA LEU A 162 -3.51 1.52 -1.90
C LEU A 162 -4.15 1.65 -3.28
N PRO A 163 -4.31 0.55 -4.03
CA PRO A 163 -4.94 0.59 -5.34
C PRO A 163 -6.44 0.89 -5.22
N HIS A 164 -6.97 1.62 -6.20
CA HIS A 164 -8.41 1.82 -6.34
C HIS A 164 -9.13 0.45 -6.48
N PRO A 165 -10.36 0.27 -5.95
CA PRO A 165 -11.10 -1.00 -6.06
C PRO A 165 -11.21 -1.54 -7.50
N THR A 166 -11.39 -0.65 -8.48
CA THR A 166 -11.36 -1.02 -9.92
C THR A 166 -10.04 -1.64 -10.33
N THR A 167 -8.92 -1.12 -9.84
CA THR A 167 -7.59 -1.69 -10.11
C THR A 167 -7.50 -3.11 -9.56
N ILE A 168 -8.02 -3.35 -8.35
CA ILE A 168 -8.09 -4.71 -7.77
C ILE A 168 -8.93 -5.61 -8.67
N SER A 169 -10.16 -5.19 -9.01
CA SER A 169 -11.08 -5.94 -9.87
C SER A 169 -10.45 -6.32 -11.21
N CYS A 170 -9.82 -5.37 -11.91
CA CYS A 170 -9.13 -5.63 -13.18
C CYS A 170 -7.95 -6.60 -13.02
N ASN A 171 -7.33 -6.67 -11.83
CA ASN A 171 -6.20 -7.55 -11.57
C ASN A 171 -6.60 -8.93 -11.06
N VAL A 172 -7.85 -9.15 -10.60
CA VAL A 172 -8.31 -10.46 -10.11
C VAL A 172 -8.11 -11.53 -11.18
N GLN A 173 -8.54 -11.28 -12.41
CA GLN A 173 -8.41 -12.26 -13.50
C GLN A 173 -6.96 -12.61 -13.80
N ARG A 174 -6.06 -11.62 -13.81
CA ARG A 174 -4.63 -11.81 -14.05
C ARG A 174 -4.01 -12.69 -12.96
N ILE A 175 -4.33 -12.43 -11.70
CA ILE A 175 -3.81 -13.20 -10.56
C ILE A 175 -4.41 -14.61 -10.57
N TYR A 176 -5.70 -14.75 -10.84
CA TYR A 176 -6.37 -16.04 -10.99
C TYR A 176 -5.70 -16.90 -12.06
N ASN A 177 -5.48 -16.38 -13.26
CA ASN A 177 -4.83 -17.13 -14.34
C ASN A 177 -3.43 -17.59 -13.93
N LYS A 178 -2.64 -16.72 -13.29
CA LYS A 178 -1.32 -17.10 -12.77
C LYS A 178 -1.39 -18.25 -11.76
N LEU A 179 -2.33 -18.22 -10.83
CA LEU A 179 -2.49 -19.27 -9.82
C LEU A 179 -3.03 -20.57 -10.44
N LYS A 180 -3.91 -20.46 -11.43
CA LYS A 180 -4.43 -21.58 -12.21
C LYS A 180 -3.29 -22.30 -12.94
N ASP A 181 -2.41 -21.58 -13.64
CA ASP A 181 -1.26 -22.17 -14.33
C ASP A 181 -0.34 -22.92 -13.35
N GLN A 182 -0.13 -22.35 -12.15
CA GLN A 182 0.64 -23.00 -11.07
C GLN A 182 -0.03 -24.29 -10.56
N LEU A 183 -1.36 -24.29 -10.42
CA LEU A 183 -2.11 -25.47 -10.03
C LEU A 183 -2.05 -26.56 -11.10
N VAL A 184 -2.22 -26.22 -12.38
CA VAL A 184 -2.10 -27.18 -13.49
C VAL A 184 -0.71 -27.82 -13.52
N THR A 185 0.34 -27.00 -13.39
CA THR A 185 1.73 -27.48 -13.29
C THR A 185 1.95 -28.41 -12.08
N LEU A 186 1.20 -28.21 -11.01
CA LEU A 186 1.25 -29.06 -9.81
C LEU A 186 0.50 -30.38 -10.05
N CYS A 187 -0.64 -30.33 -10.72
CA CYS A 187 -1.43 -31.51 -11.10
C CYS A 187 -0.66 -32.44 -12.04
N GLU A 188 0.15 -31.91 -12.96
CA GLU A 188 1.03 -32.70 -13.84
C GLU A 188 2.07 -33.54 -13.09
N LYS A 189 2.37 -33.19 -11.83
CA LYS A 189 3.41 -33.82 -11.00
C LYS A 189 2.86 -34.79 -9.97
N VAL A 190 1.54 -34.92 -9.85
CA VAL A 190 0.91 -35.83 -8.89
C VAL A 190 0.32 -37.02 -9.63
N ASP A 191 0.50 -38.21 -9.06
CA ASP A 191 0.04 -39.44 -9.71
C ASP A 191 -1.47 -39.50 -9.85
N ASN A 192 -2.18 -39.01 -8.82
CA ASN A 192 -3.64 -39.04 -8.75
C ASN A 192 -4.15 -37.83 -7.96
N PHE A 193 -5.31 -37.34 -8.36
CA PHE A 193 -6.11 -36.40 -7.59
C PHE A 193 -7.57 -36.85 -7.56
N ALA A 194 -8.31 -36.37 -6.57
CA ALA A 194 -9.74 -36.59 -6.42
C ALA A 194 -10.49 -35.27 -6.64
N ILE A 195 -11.68 -35.37 -7.23
CA ILE A 195 -12.61 -34.25 -7.36
C ILE A 195 -13.78 -34.50 -6.43
N THR A 196 -14.12 -33.51 -5.62
CA THR A 196 -15.35 -33.48 -4.82
C THR A 196 -16.23 -32.35 -5.30
N CYS A 197 -17.53 -32.58 -5.36
CA CYS A 197 -18.51 -31.55 -5.64
C CYS A 197 -19.53 -31.44 -4.51
N ASP A 198 -19.95 -30.23 -4.21
CA ASP A 198 -21.02 -29.92 -3.28
C ASP A 198 -22.05 -29.01 -3.96
N PHE A 199 -23.33 -29.32 -3.80
CA PHE A 199 -24.42 -28.58 -4.42
C PHE A 199 -25.46 -28.25 -3.36
N TRP A 200 -25.85 -26.98 -3.32
CA TRP A 200 -26.84 -26.52 -2.35
C TRP A 200 -27.76 -25.47 -2.98
N THR A 201 -28.91 -25.29 -2.33
CA THR A 201 -29.85 -24.22 -2.62
C THR A 201 -29.80 -23.24 -1.47
N GLU A 202 -29.50 -21.98 -1.77
CA GLU A 202 -29.54 -20.93 -0.76
C GLU A 202 -31.01 -20.59 -0.47
N GLY A 203 -31.43 -20.74 0.78
CA GLY A 203 -32.85 -20.74 1.15
C GLY A 203 -33.54 -19.38 1.04
N PHE A 204 -32.80 -18.28 1.10
CA PHE A 204 -33.36 -16.93 1.02
C PHE A 204 -33.61 -16.46 -0.42
N THR A 205 -32.65 -16.69 -1.31
CA THR A 205 -32.70 -16.30 -2.72
C THR A 205 -33.28 -17.37 -3.63
N GLY A 206 -33.31 -18.63 -3.17
CA GLY A 206 -33.69 -19.79 -3.98
C GLY A 206 -32.66 -20.14 -5.04
N LEU A 207 -31.49 -19.50 -5.04
CA LEU A 207 -30.43 -19.74 -6.02
C LEU A 207 -29.72 -21.05 -5.72
N HIS A 208 -29.45 -21.81 -6.78
CA HIS A 208 -28.68 -23.04 -6.71
C HIS A 208 -27.20 -22.75 -6.94
N TYR A 209 -26.33 -23.39 -6.18
CA TYR A 209 -24.88 -23.25 -6.30
C TYR A 209 -24.21 -24.62 -6.44
N GLY A 210 -23.05 -24.61 -7.10
CA GLY A 210 -22.17 -25.75 -7.20
C GLY A 210 -20.74 -25.35 -6.85
N GLY A 211 -20.17 -26.07 -5.89
CA GLY A 211 -18.76 -26.03 -5.54
C GLY A 211 -18.04 -27.25 -6.11
N VAL A 212 -16.88 -27.06 -6.73
CA VAL A 212 -16.01 -28.14 -7.21
C VAL A 212 -14.61 -27.91 -6.65
N SER A 213 -14.07 -28.92 -5.99
CA SER A 213 -12.75 -28.87 -5.37
C SER A 213 -11.90 -30.06 -5.78
N LEU A 214 -10.62 -29.79 -6.00
CA LEU A 214 -9.59 -30.77 -6.32
C LEU A 214 -8.74 -31.05 -5.09
N HIS A 215 -8.43 -32.32 -4.87
CA HIS A 215 -7.67 -32.79 -3.72
C HIS A 215 -6.58 -33.77 -4.12
N PHE A 216 -5.41 -33.67 -3.51
CA PHE A 216 -4.36 -34.70 -3.60
C PHE A 216 -3.49 -34.69 -2.35
N VAL A 217 -2.74 -35.76 -2.15
CA VAL A 217 -1.74 -35.85 -1.07
C VAL A 217 -0.38 -35.49 -1.66
N ASP A 218 0.29 -34.48 -1.11
CA ASP A 218 1.61 -34.08 -1.58
C ASP A 218 2.74 -35.01 -1.09
N VAL A 219 3.96 -34.78 -1.58
CA VAL A 219 5.17 -35.55 -1.21
C VAL A 219 5.50 -35.52 0.29
N ASN A 220 4.91 -34.59 1.05
CA ASN A 220 5.07 -34.49 2.50
C ASN A 220 3.87 -35.12 3.25
N TYR A 221 3.07 -35.95 2.57
CA TYR A 221 1.86 -36.58 3.08
C TYR A 221 0.81 -35.58 3.59
N LYS A 222 0.81 -34.34 3.05
CA LYS A 222 -0.20 -33.34 3.39
C LYS A 222 -1.31 -33.34 2.36
N LEU A 223 -2.55 -33.44 2.84
CA LEU A 223 -3.73 -33.21 2.01
C LEU A 223 -3.74 -31.76 1.52
N ARG A 224 -3.75 -31.58 0.21
CA ARG A 224 -3.93 -30.29 -0.46
C ARG A 224 -5.32 -30.25 -1.06
N MET A 225 -6.00 -29.13 -0.88
CA MET A 225 -7.32 -28.85 -1.42
C MET A 225 -7.28 -27.53 -2.19
N PHE A 226 -7.87 -27.51 -3.38
CA PHE A 226 -8.02 -26.34 -4.21
C PHE A 226 -9.48 -26.21 -4.68
N ILE A 227 -10.12 -25.10 -4.38
CA ILE A 227 -11.45 -24.79 -4.93
C ILE A 227 -11.26 -24.40 -6.40
N LEU A 228 -11.78 -25.22 -7.30
CA LEU A 228 -11.74 -24.95 -8.75
C LEU A 228 -12.83 -23.96 -9.14
N ALA A 229 -14.01 -24.11 -8.55
CA ALA A 229 -15.13 -23.19 -8.72
C ALA A 229 -16.07 -23.22 -7.51
N CYS A 230 -16.69 -22.07 -7.25
CA CYS A 230 -17.87 -21.93 -6.41
C CYS A 230 -18.75 -20.89 -7.10
N LYS A 231 -19.75 -21.36 -7.84
CA LYS A 231 -20.57 -20.49 -8.69
C LYS A 231 -22.02 -20.95 -8.75
N LEU A 232 -22.88 -20.08 -9.26
CA LEU A 232 -24.28 -20.39 -9.53
C LEU A 232 -24.37 -21.64 -10.41
N TYR A 233 -25.28 -22.54 -10.05
CA TYR A 233 -25.65 -23.69 -10.86
C TYR A 233 -26.73 -23.25 -11.86
N ASP A 234 -26.35 -23.20 -13.13
CA ASP A 234 -27.11 -22.61 -14.24
C ASP A 234 -27.86 -23.65 -15.10
N LEU A 235 -27.80 -24.93 -14.72
CA LEU A 235 -28.46 -26.01 -15.45
C LEU A 235 -29.89 -26.30 -14.93
N PRO A 236 -30.79 -26.86 -15.76
CA PRO A 236 -32.23 -26.89 -15.48
C PRO A 236 -32.65 -27.66 -14.22
N ASN A 237 -31.85 -28.63 -13.78
CA ASN A 237 -32.10 -29.45 -12.59
C ASN A 237 -30.83 -30.17 -12.14
N GLN A 238 -30.83 -30.69 -10.91
CA GLN A 238 -29.72 -31.43 -10.30
C GLN A 238 -29.77 -32.94 -10.63
N LYS A 239 -30.16 -33.31 -11.86
CA LYS A 239 -30.02 -34.71 -12.32
C LYS A 239 -28.56 -35.01 -12.60
N ALA A 240 -28.20 -36.29 -12.46
CA ALA A 240 -26.81 -36.76 -12.60
C ALA A 240 -26.11 -36.31 -13.88
N PHE A 241 -26.81 -36.31 -15.03
CA PHE A 241 -26.24 -35.84 -16.30
C PHE A 241 -25.85 -34.35 -16.27
N ASN A 242 -26.71 -33.49 -15.74
CA ASN A 242 -26.44 -32.06 -15.64
C ASN A 242 -25.34 -31.77 -14.60
N ILE A 243 -25.35 -32.47 -13.47
CA ILE A 243 -24.26 -32.39 -12.48
C ILE A 243 -22.92 -32.75 -13.14
N ARG A 244 -22.88 -33.84 -13.91
CA ARG A 244 -21.69 -34.25 -14.65
C ARG A 244 -21.26 -33.18 -15.65
N GLU A 245 -22.18 -32.60 -16.42
CA GLU A 245 -21.88 -31.52 -17.37
C GLU A 245 -21.26 -30.30 -16.67
N PHE A 246 -21.86 -29.86 -15.55
CA PHE A 246 -21.35 -28.75 -14.76
C PHE A 246 -19.93 -29.00 -14.24
N VAL A 247 -19.69 -30.18 -13.66
CA VAL A 247 -18.37 -30.56 -13.13
C VAL A 247 -17.36 -30.69 -14.25
N ASN A 248 -17.69 -31.38 -15.35
CA ASN A 248 -16.78 -31.56 -16.49
C ASN A 248 -16.35 -30.22 -17.07
N LYS A 249 -17.29 -29.28 -17.30
CA LYS A 249 -16.96 -27.95 -17.79
C LYS A 249 -15.94 -27.23 -16.90
N ILE A 250 -16.08 -27.35 -15.58
CA ILE A 250 -15.12 -26.74 -14.63
C ILE A 250 -13.78 -27.44 -14.68
N VAL A 251 -13.73 -28.77 -14.75
CA VAL A 251 -12.47 -29.52 -14.77
C VAL A 251 -11.73 -29.31 -16.10
N GLU A 252 -12.45 -29.32 -17.22
CA GLU A 252 -11.94 -29.04 -18.57
C GLU A 252 -11.37 -27.62 -18.69
N ASP A 253 -11.93 -26.63 -17.97
CA ASP A 253 -11.35 -25.29 -17.92
C ASP A 253 -9.88 -25.34 -17.41
N PHE A 254 -9.53 -26.29 -16.54
CA PHE A 254 -8.17 -26.49 -16.03
C PHE A 254 -7.32 -27.45 -16.90
N GLY A 255 -7.86 -27.98 -18.00
CA GLY A 255 -7.17 -28.95 -18.85
C GLY A 255 -6.96 -30.31 -18.18
N LEU A 256 -7.81 -30.65 -17.22
CA LEU A 256 -7.78 -31.90 -16.44
C LEU A 256 -8.84 -32.90 -16.93
#